data_AF-C5LMZ1-F1
#
_entry.id   AF-C5LMZ1-F1
#
_cell.length_a   1.000
_cell.length_b   1.000
_cell.length_c   1.000
_cell.angle_alpha   90.00
_cell.angle_beta   90.00
_cell.angle_gamma   90.00
#
_symmetry.space_group_name_H-M   'P 1'
#
loop_
_entity.id
_entity.type
_entity.pdbx_description
1 polymer ?
#
loop_
_entity_poly.entity_id
_entity_poly.type
_entity_poly.pdbx_seq_one_letter_code
_entity_poly.pdbx_strand_id
1 'polypeptide(L)'
;WVPTGLFLPVFTIGAVWGRLYGLLVHELLAQSYAFAPPAVYALVGAICLTAGVTRTISVAVIAFELTGHIHQMSVIVISTVVAYAVAALFTTSIYDVLLHLKGLPYVPHL
;
A
#
# COMPACT_ATOMS: atom_id res chain seq x y z
N TRP A 1 20.75 -19.03 0.88
CA TRP A 1 19.64 -18.13 0.53
C TRP A 1 18.36 -18.68 1.13
N VAL A 2 17.72 -17.95 2.03
CA VAL A 2 16.38 -18.32 2.51
C VAL A 2 15.38 -17.68 1.54
N PRO A 3 14.45 -18.43 0.93
CA PRO A 3 13.42 -17.84 0.09
C PRO A 3 12.47 -17.01 0.98
N THR A 4 12.46 -15.69 0.79
CA THR A 4 11.62 -14.77 1.57
C THR A 4 10.87 -13.80 0.66
N GLY A 5 9.59 -13.59 0.95
CA GLY A 5 8.78 -12.57 0.29
C GLY A 5 8.82 -11.22 1.01
N LEU A 6 8.92 -10.13 0.26
CA LEU A 6 8.91 -8.75 0.80
C LEU A 6 7.49 -8.15 0.86
N PHE A 7 6.52 -8.74 0.17
CA PHE A 7 5.17 -8.17 0.06
C PHE A 7 4.43 -8.13 1.40
N LEU A 8 4.30 -9.29 2.06
CA LEU A 8 3.57 -9.40 3.34
C LEU A 8 4.13 -8.52 4.46
N PRO A 9 5.45 -8.46 4.74
CA PRO A 9 5.94 -7.61 5.82
C PRO A 9 5.69 -6.12 5.55
N VAL A 10 5.80 -5.66 4.29
CA VAL A 10 5.47 -4.27 3.94
C VAL A 10 3.97 -4.01 4.10
N PHE A 11 3.14 -4.97 3.67
CA PHE A 11 1.69 -4.89 3.81
C PHE A 11 1.26 -4.79 5.28
N THR A 12 1.83 -5.61 6.17
CA THR A 12 1.50 -5.58 7.60
C THR A 12 1.97 -4.30 8.28
N ILE A 13 3.15 -3.78 7.94
CA ILE A 13 3.63 -2.49 8.46
C ILE A 13 2.68 -1.37 8.04
N GLY A 14 2.27 -1.34 6.77
CA GLY A 14 1.30 -0.36 6.29
C GLY A 14 -0.06 -0.49 6.99
N ALA A 15 -0.50 -1.72 7.27
CA ALA A 15 -1.73 -1.98 8.01
C ALA A 15 -1.69 -1.44 9.44
N VAL A 16 -0.56 -1.62 10.14
CA VAL A 16 -0.36 -1.11 11.50
C VAL A 16 -0.43 0.42 11.51
N TRP A 17 0.27 1.09 10.59
CA TRP A 17 0.22 2.54 10.47
C TRP A 17 -1.16 3.06 10.10
N GLY A 18 -1.85 2.41 9.16
CA GLY A 18 -3.21 2.75 8.78
C GLY A 18 -4.21 2.56 9.93
N ARG A 19 -4.03 1.51 10.74
CA ARG A 19 -4.87 1.26 11.92
C ARG A 19 -4.63 2.32 13.00
N LEU A 20 -3.37 2.66 13.26
CA LEU A 20 -3.02 3.72 14.20
C LEU A 20 -3.67 5.05 13.79
N TYR A 21 -3.57 5.42 12.52
CA TYR A 21 -4.23 6.61 11.98
C TYR A 21 -5.76 6.54 12.14
N GLY A 22 -6.38 5.41 11.79
CA GLY A 22 -7.83 5.24 11.94
C GLY A 22 -8.31 5.34 13.38
N LEU A 23 -7.54 4.86 14.35
CA LEU A 23 -7.84 5.02 15.78
C LEU A 23 -7.70 6.47 16.22
N LEU A 24 -6.63 7.16 15.82
CA LEU A 24 -6.43 8.58 16.13
C LEU A 24 -7.56 9.45 15.56
N VAL A 25 -8.01 9.17 14.34
CA VAL A 25 -9.13 9.90 13.74
C VAL A 25 -10.42 9.66 14.51
N HIS A 26 -10.67 8.43 14.97
CA HIS A 26 -11.85 8.12 15.77
C HIS A 26 -11.82 8.82 17.13
N GLU A 27 -10.67 8.79 17.82
CA GLU A 27 -10.50 9.43 19.13
C GLU A 27 -10.54 10.97 19.06
N LEU A 28 -9.93 11.58 18.02
CA LEU A 28 -9.79 13.04 17.92
C LEU A 28 -10.97 13.74 17.25
N LEU A 29 -11.57 13.13 16.23
CA LEU A 29 -12.51 13.81 15.33
C LEU A 29 -13.95 13.33 15.43
N ALA A 30 -14.23 12.12 15.97
CA ALA A 30 -15.62 11.63 16.01
C ALA A 30 -15.90 10.42 16.90
N GLN A 31 -16.80 10.64 17.87
CA GLN A 31 -17.70 9.61 18.42
C GLN A 31 -18.93 9.33 17.54
N SER A 32 -19.00 9.89 16.32
CA SER A 32 -20.15 9.78 15.43
C SER A 32 -19.96 8.67 14.39
N TYR A 33 -20.99 7.83 14.20
CA TYR A 33 -21.08 6.74 13.22
C TYR A 33 -20.90 7.12 11.73
N ALA A 34 -20.56 8.37 11.43
CA ALA A 34 -20.39 8.88 10.07
C ALA A 34 -19.04 8.49 9.43
N PHE A 35 -18.05 8.11 10.23
CA PHE A 35 -16.71 7.80 9.74
C PHE A 35 -16.54 6.30 9.46
N ALA A 36 -15.67 5.98 8.49
CA ALA A 36 -15.36 4.60 8.15
C ALA A 36 -14.76 3.86 9.36
N PRO A 37 -15.00 2.55 9.49
CA PRO A 37 -14.41 1.80 10.59
C PRO A 37 -12.88 1.79 10.50
N PRO A 38 -12.14 1.75 11.63
CA PRO A 38 -10.67 1.77 11.64
C PRO A 38 -10.01 0.66 10.81
N ALA A 39 -10.74 -0.40 10.46
CA ALA A 39 -10.28 -1.46 9.57
C ALA A 39 -10.07 -0.98 8.13
N VAL A 40 -10.88 -0.04 7.64
CA VAL A 40 -10.75 0.51 6.29
C VAL A 40 -9.47 1.34 6.18
N TYR A 41 -9.16 2.13 7.20
CA TYR A 41 -7.91 2.89 7.27
C TYR A 41 -6.69 1.98 7.33
N ALA A 42 -6.78 0.87 8.08
CA ALA A 42 -5.73 -0.15 8.09
C ALA A 42 -5.48 -0.74 6.70
N LEU A 43 -6.56 -1.11 5.99
CA LEU A 43 -6.46 -1.63 4.62
C LEU A 43 -5.83 -0.61 3.67
N VAL A 44 -6.30 0.64 3.68
CA VAL A 44 -5.75 1.69 2.81
C VAL A 44 -4.27 1.94 3.10
N GLY A 45 -3.87 1.99 4.38
CA GLY A 45 -2.46 2.13 4.75
C GLY A 45 -1.59 0.97 4.25
N ALA A 46 -2.09 -0.26 4.34
CA ALA A 46 -1.41 -1.46 3.84
C ALA A 46 -1.16 -1.38 2.32
N ILE A 47 -2.18 -1.00 1.56
CA ILE A 47 -2.13 -0.90 0.10
C ILE A 47 -1.18 0.22 -0.32
N CYS A 48 -1.31 1.41 0.28
CA CYS A 48 -0.50 2.57 -0.08
C CYS A 48 1.00 2.30 0.10
N LEU A 49 1.38 1.75 1.26
CA LEU A 49 2.79 1.46 1.51
C LEU A 49 3.32 0.38 0.56
N THR A 50 2.53 -0.67 0.34
CA THR A 50 2.93 -1.77 -0.55
C THR A 50 3.08 -1.28 -1.99
N ALA A 51 2.09 -0.56 -2.52
CA ALA A 51 2.11 -0.02 -3.87
C ALA A 51 3.26 0.98 -4.12
N GLY A 52 3.59 1.81 -3.11
CA GLY A 52 4.71 2.74 -3.20
C GLY A 52 6.07 2.02 -3.26
N VAL A 53 6.26 0.99 -2.42
CA VAL A 53 7.51 0.21 -2.33
C VAL A 53 7.70 -0.69 -3.55
N THR A 54 6.65 -1.41 -3.97
CA THR A 54 6.70 -2.31 -5.12
C THR A 54 6.62 -1.59 -6.46
N ARG A 55 6.15 -0.34 -6.46
CA ARG A 55 5.86 0.45 -7.67
C ARG A 55 4.85 -0.25 -8.57
N THR A 56 3.74 -0.73 -7.98
CA THR A 56 2.69 -1.45 -8.72
C THR A 56 1.28 -1.03 -8.31
N ILE A 57 0.39 -0.90 -9.31
CA ILE A 57 -1.04 -0.57 -9.11
C ILE A 57 -1.87 -1.84 -8.87
N SER A 58 -1.36 -3.02 -9.24
CA SER A 58 -2.05 -4.31 -9.06
C SER A 58 -2.38 -4.65 -7.60
N VAL A 59 -1.70 -4.03 -6.63
CA VAL A 59 -2.01 -4.15 -5.19
C VAL A 59 -3.45 -3.72 -4.89
N ALA A 60 -3.96 -2.70 -5.60
CA ALA A 60 -5.34 -2.25 -5.48
C ALA A 60 -6.33 -3.37 -5.83
N VAL A 61 -6.07 -4.10 -6.91
CA VAL A 61 -6.92 -5.21 -7.36
C VAL A 61 -6.86 -6.36 -6.37
N ILE A 62 -5.67 -6.73 -5.89
CA ILE A 62 -5.50 -7.78 -4.87
C ILE A 62 -6.31 -7.43 -3.62
N ALA A 63 -6.20 -6.20 -3.13
CA ALA A 63 -6.92 -5.78 -1.94
C ALA A 63 -8.44 -5.67 -2.14
N PHE A 64 -8.88 -5.28 -3.34
CA PHE A 64 -10.28 -5.28 -3.73
C PHE A 64 -10.86 -6.70 -3.67
N GLU A 65 -10.20 -7.67 -4.31
CA GLU A 65 -10.61 -9.07 -4.31
C GLU A 65 -10.69 -9.63 -2.88
N LEU A 66 -9.73 -9.28 -2.02
CA LEU A 66 -9.72 -9.72 -0.62
C LEU A 66 -10.83 -9.10 0.23
N THR A 67 -11.30 -7.90 -0.12
CA THR A 67 -12.33 -7.18 0.66
C THR A 67 -13.73 -7.51 0.18
N GLY A 68 -13.93 -7.74 -1.12
CA GLY A 68 -15.23 -8.14 -1.70
C GLY A 68 -16.31 -7.04 -1.72
N HIS A 69 -16.00 -5.80 -1.35
CA HIS A 69 -16.95 -4.70 -1.28
C HIS A 69 -16.71 -3.65 -2.38
N ILE A 70 -17.61 -3.61 -3.37
CA ILE A 70 -17.54 -2.72 -4.53
C ILE A 70 -17.51 -1.22 -4.19
N HIS A 71 -18.18 -0.81 -3.10
CA HIS A 71 -18.24 0.60 -2.70
C HIS A 71 -16.89 1.19 -2.30
N GLN A 72 -15.94 0.35 -1.87
CA GLN A 72 -14.62 0.79 -1.41
C GLN A 72 -13.58 0.82 -2.55
N MET A 73 -13.93 0.32 -3.74
CA MET A 73 -13.02 0.20 -4.88
C MET A 73 -12.45 1.55 -5.31
N SER A 74 -13.28 2.60 -5.40
CA SER A 74 -12.85 3.94 -5.82
C SER A 74 -11.78 4.50 -4.88
N VAL A 75 -12.00 4.40 -3.57
CA VAL A 75 -11.06 4.84 -2.54
C VAL A 75 -9.75 4.07 -2.63
N ILE A 76 -9.81 2.74 -2.76
CA ILE A 76 -8.63 1.87 -2.86
C ILE A 76 -7.77 2.27 -4.08
N VAL A 77 -8.38 2.43 -5.26
CA VAL A 77 -7.65 2.76 -6.48
C VAL A 77 -7.02 4.15 -6.40
N ILE A 78 -7.79 5.16 -5.98
CA ILE A 78 -7.28 6.54 -5.86
C ILE A 78 -6.11 6.60 -4.88
N SER A 79 -6.25 5.96 -3.72
CA SER A 79 -5.19 5.93 -2.69
C SER A 79 -3.91 5.28 -3.23
N THR A 80 -4.05 4.17 -3.97
CA THR A 80 -2.93 3.44 -4.58
C THR A 80 -2.20 4.29 -5.61
N VAL A 81 -2.93 4.98 -6.49
CA VAL A 81 -2.34 5.84 -7.53
C VAL A 81 -1.59 7.02 -6.91
N VAL A 82 -2.17 7.65 -5.90
CA VAL A 82 -1.50 8.75 -5.16
C VAL A 82 -0.22 8.25 -4.49
N ALA A 83 -0.28 7.10 -3.80
CA ALA A 83 0.90 6.52 -3.16
C ALA A 83 2.00 6.16 -4.16
N TYR A 84 1.62 5.58 -5.30
CA TYR A 84 2.53 5.30 -6.41
C TYR A 84 3.20 6.57 -6.92
N ALA A 85 2.42 7.63 -7.20
CA ALA A 85 2.93 8.88 -7.74
C ALA A 85 3.90 9.56 -6.76
N VAL A 86 3.55 9.61 -5.47
CA VAL A 86 4.43 10.17 -4.43
C VAL A 86 5.72 9.36 -4.34
N ALA A 87 5.64 8.03 -4.26
CA ALA A 87 6.84 7.18 -4.21
C ALA A 87 7.70 7.33 -5.48
N ALA A 88 7.08 7.54 -6.65
CA ALA A 88 7.76 7.78 -7.91
C ALA A 88 8.63 9.04 -7.92
N LEU A 89 8.27 10.06 -7.15
CA LEU A 89 9.03 11.29 -7.06
C LEU A 89 10.25 11.18 -6.13
N PHE A 90 10.18 10.35 -5.08
CA PHE A 90 11.20 10.32 -4.04
C PHE A 90 12.15 9.13 -4.11
N THR A 91 11.70 7.97 -4.60
CA THR A 91 12.46 6.72 -4.50
C THR A 91 12.36 5.87 -5.75
N THR A 92 13.33 5.00 -5.97
CA THR A 92 13.27 3.91 -6.97
C THR A 92 12.52 2.70 -6.39
N SER A 93 11.97 1.84 -7.24
CA SER A 93 11.30 0.62 -6.76
C SER A 93 12.28 -0.32 -6.06
N ILE A 94 11.80 -1.07 -5.07
CA ILE A 94 12.66 -2.02 -4.35
C ILE A 94 13.19 -3.13 -5.25
N TYR A 95 12.42 -3.51 -6.28
CA TYR A 95 12.80 -4.56 -7.22
C TYR A 95 13.94 -4.09 -8.13
N ASP A 96 13.90 -2.84 -8.60
CA ASP A 96 15.00 -2.27 -9.38
C ASP A 96 16.27 -2.20 -8.53
N VAL A 97 16.17 -1.74 -7.28
CA VAL A 97 17.32 -1.73 -6.36
C VAL A 97 17.89 -3.12 -6.16
N LEU A 98 17.03 -4.14 -5.99
CA LEU A 98 17.46 -5.52 -5.83
C LEU A 98 18.15 -6.04 -7.10
N LEU A 99 17.67 -5.69 -8.29
CA LEU A 99 18.30 -6.04 -9.57
C LEU A 99 19.71 -5.45 -9.69
N HIS A 100 19.86 -4.16 -9.37
CA HIS A 100 21.16 -3.48 -9.39
C HIS A 100 22.16 -4.11 -8.40
N LEU A 101 21.70 -4.42 -7.18
CA LEU A 101 22.54 -5.08 -6.16
C LEU A 101 22.99 -6.50 -6.57
N LYS A 102 22.22 -7.18 -7.43
CA LYS A 102 22.56 -8.50 -7.95
C LYS A 102 23.43 -8.45 -9.22
N GLY A 103 23.69 -7.26 -9.76
CA GLY A 103 24.48 -7.10 -10.99
C GLY A 103 23.85 -7.77 -12.22
N LEU A 104 22.53 -7.94 -12.22
CA LEU A 104 21.83 -8.59 -13.33
C LEU A 104 21.68 -7.59 -14.50
N PRO A 105 21.98 -8.00 -15.74
CA PRO A 105 21.76 -7.14 -16.90
C PRO A 105 20.26 -6.89 -17.06
N TYR A 106 19.84 -5.64 -16.86
CA TYR A 106 18.46 -5.19 -16.96
C TYR A 106 18.33 -4.13 -18.06
N VAL A 107 17.33 -4.29 -18.93
CA VAL A 107 16.95 -3.29 -19.91
C VAL A 107 15.90 -2.40 -19.27
N PRO A 108 16.17 -1.10 -19.03
CA PRO A 108 15.15 -0.21 -18.50
C PRO A 108 13.99 -0.10 -19.49
N HIS A 109 12.76 -0.30 -19.01
CA HIS A 109 11.57 0.02 -19.80
C HIS A 109 11.45 1.54 -19.89
N LEU A 110 11.50 2.05 -21.13
CA LEU A 110 11.34 3.48 -21.47
C LEU A 110 9.95 4.00 -21.06
#